data_AF-A0A315D7A3-F1
#
_entry.id   AF-A0A315D7A3-F1
#
_cell.length_a   1.000
_cell.length_b   1.000
_cell.length_c   1.000
_cell.angle_alpha   90.00
_cell.angle_beta   90.00
_cell.angle_gamma   90.00
#
_symmetry.space_group_name_H-M   'P 1'
#
loop_
_entity.id
_entity.type
_entity.pdbx_description
1 polymer ?
#
loop_
_entity_poly.entity_id
_entity_poly.type
_entity_poly.pdbx_seq_one_letter_code
_entity_poly.pdbx_strand_id
1 'polypeptide(L)'
;MNKVLNVSKEGQPWWRFGLVWMVVGGPAVVVVAGFITFYIAATNPDPVLQVTPRTALQERQGISHVPAMQGRNHAATGELPAALQAPVDQPSKP
;
A
#
# COMPACT_ATOMS: atom_id res chain seq x y z
N MET A 1 -39.56 -18.03 -60.67
CA MET A 1 -38.37 -18.85 -60.34
C MET A 1 -37.27 -17.96 -59.73
N ASN A 2 -37.48 -17.37 -58.55
CA ASN A 2 -36.61 -16.28 -58.07
C ASN A 2 -36.74 -15.97 -56.55
N LYS A 3 -37.08 -16.96 -55.72
CA LYS A 3 -37.01 -16.84 -54.24
C LYS A 3 -35.85 -17.62 -53.59
N VAL A 4 -35.09 -18.38 -54.38
CA VAL A 4 -34.04 -19.28 -53.88
C VAL A 4 -32.63 -18.65 -53.79
N LEU A 5 -32.46 -17.39 -54.19
CA LEU A 5 -31.14 -16.74 -54.27
C LEU A 5 -30.82 -15.77 -53.11
N ASN A 6 -31.73 -15.57 -52.17
CA ASN A 6 -31.51 -14.63 -51.06
C ASN A 6 -31.75 -15.29 -49.69
N VAL A 7 -30.99 -16.37 -49.43
CA VAL A 7 -30.77 -16.80 -48.04
C VAL A 7 -29.57 -15.99 -47.56
N SER A 8 -29.84 -14.78 -47.05
CA SER A 8 -28.85 -14.03 -46.29
C SER A 8 -28.42 -14.91 -45.13
N LYS A 9 -27.15 -15.31 -45.10
CA LYS A 9 -26.59 -16.14 -44.03
C LYS A 9 -26.50 -15.25 -42.80
N GLU A 10 -27.60 -15.13 -42.06
CA GLU A 10 -27.66 -14.40 -40.79
C GLU A 10 -26.59 -15.00 -39.89
N GLY A 11 -25.51 -14.25 -39.69
CA GLY A 11 -24.39 -14.67 -38.87
C GLY A 11 -24.88 -14.97 -37.46
N GLN A 12 -24.36 -16.02 -36.84
CA GLN A 12 -24.76 -16.33 -35.47
C GLN A 12 -24.39 -15.17 -34.56
N PRO A 13 -25.23 -14.88 -33.56
CA PRO A 13 -25.02 -13.74 -32.71
C PRO A 13 -23.72 -13.87 -31.90
N TRP A 14 -23.01 -12.75 -31.78
CA TRP A 14 -21.63 -12.69 -31.32
C TRP A 14 -21.41 -13.25 -29.89
N TRP A 15 -22.39 -13.14 -29.00
CA TRP A 15 -22.32 -13.65 -27.62
C TRP A 15 -22.20 -15.18 -27.52
N ARG A 16 -22.48 -15.91 -28.61
CA ARG A 16 -22.30 -17.37 -28.66
C ARG A 16 -20.85 -17.80 -28.84
N PHE A 17 -19.97 -16.91 -29.30
CA PHE A 17 -18.56 -17.24 -29.50
C PHE A 17 -17.79 -17.09 -28.18
N GLY A 18 -17.18 -18.16 -27.69
CA GLY A 18 -16.42 -18.15 -26.43
C GLY A 18 -15.26 -17.15 -26.40
N LEU A 19 -14.67 -16.84 -27.56
CA LEU A 19 -13.59 -15.86 -27.68
C LEU A 19 -14.01 -14.45 -27.21
N VAL A 20 -15.26 -14.08 -27.45
CA VAL A 20 -15.81 -12.79 -27.00
C VAL A 20 -15.73 -12.66 -25.48
N TRP A 21 -16.05 -13.74 -24.76
CA TRP A 21 -15.99 -13.75 -23.30
C TRP A 21 -14.55 -13.67 -22.77
N MET A 22 -13.56 -14.18 -23.50
CA MET A 22 -12.16 -14.02 -23.12
C MET A 22 -11.69 -12.56 -23.27
N VAL A 23 -12.18 -11.86 -24.30
CA VAL A 23 -11.86 -10.43 -24.52
C VAL A 23 -12.58 -9.54 -23.51
N VAL A 24 -13.86 -9.80 -23.23
CA VAL A 24 -14.66 -9.02 -22.28
C VAL A 24 -14.32 -9.37 -20.83
N GLY A 25 -13.95 -10.62 -20.56
CA GLY A 25 -13.68 -11.13 -19.22
C GLY A 25 -12.52 -10.42 -18.53
N GLY A 26 -11.41 -10.16 -19.25
CA GLY A 26 -10.26 -9.45 -18.69
C GLY A 26 -10.62 -8.07 -18.12
N PRO A 27 -11.19 -7.15 -18.93
CA PRO A 27 -11.67 -5.86 -18.46
C PRO A 27 -12.74 -5.97 -17.36
N ALA A 28 -13.69 -6.91 -17.50
CA ALA A 28 -14.75 -7.09 -16.51
C ALA A 28 -14.20 -7.44 -15.13
N VAL A 29 -13.19 -8.32 -15.05
CA VAL A 29 -12.55 -8.69 -13.78
C VAL A 29 -11.86 -7.50 -13.12
N VAL A 30 -11.16 -6.66 -13.89
CA VAL A 30 -10.50 -5.46 -13.35
C VAL A 30 -11.50 -4.47 -12.77
N VAL A 31 -12.64 -4.27 -13.45
CA VAL A 31 -13.72 -3.41 -12.95
C VAL A 31 -14.26 -3.93 -11.62
N VAL A 32 -14.55 -5.23 -11.52
CA VAL A 32 -15.01 -5.86 -10.28
C VAL A 32 -13.96 -5.73 -9.16
N ALA A 33 -12.68 -5.96 -9.46
CA ALA A 33 -11.59 -5.80 -8.50
C ALA A 33 -11.46 -4.34 -7.99
N GLY A 34 -11.67 -3.36 -8.87
CA GLY A 34 -11.71 -1.95 -8.51
C GLY A 34 -12.83 -1.64 -7.52
N PHE A 35 -14.03 -2.16 -7.75
CA PHE A 35 -15.16 -2.01 -6.82
C PHE A 35 -14.88 -2.67 -5.46
N ILE A 36 -14.28 -3.86 -5.44
CA ILE A 36 -13.91 -4.54 -4.19
C ILE A 36 -12.91 -3.70 -3.40
N THR A 37 -11.87 -3.19 -4.05
CA THR A 37 -10.87 -2.31 -3.41
C THR A 37 -11.53 -1.05 -2.86
N PHE A 38 -12.39 -0.41 -3.66
CA PHE A 38 -13.14 0.76 -3.23
C PHE A 38 -14.03 0.46 -2.01
N TYR A 39 -14.72 -0.68 -2.02
CA TYR A 39 -15.58 -1.10 -0.92
C TYR A 39 -14.79 -1.27 0.38
N ILE A 40 -13.61 -1.91 0.31
CA ILE A 40 -12.72 -2.07 1.47
C ILE A 40 -12.28 -0.70 2.02
N ALA A 41 -11.86 0.20 1.13
CA ALA A 41 -11.39 1.53 1.50
C ALA A 41 -12.49 2.39 2.13
N ALA A 42 -13.72 2.32 1.61
CA ALA A 42 -14.85 3.06 2.15
C ALA A 42 -15.33 2.51 3.51
N THR A 43 -15.20 1.20 3.73
CA THR A 43 -15.71 0.54 4.95
C THR A 43 -14.78 0.72 6.15
N ASN A 44 -13.46 0.81 5.93
CA ASN A 44 -12.47 0.91 7.00
C ASN A 44 -11.59 2.16 6.82
N PRO A 45 -12.12 3.36 7.11
CA PRO A 45 -11.29 4.56 7.15
C PRO A 45 -10.27 4.43 8.29
N ASP A 46 -8.99 4.55 7.97
CA ASP A 46 -7.92 4.59 8.97
C ASP A 46 -8.19 5.75 9.95
N PRO A 47 -8.30 5.50 11.27
CA PRO A 47 -8.56 6.55 12.23
C PRO A 47 -7.49 7.64 12.14
N VAL A 48 -7.93 8.90 12.00
CA VAL A 48 -7.02 10.04 12.04
C VAL A 48 -6.31 10.08 13.39
N LEU A 49 -5.02 9.75 13.41
CA LEU A 49 -4.18 9.89 14.59
C LEU A 49 -4.10 11.37 14.93
N GLN A 50 -4.68 11.76 16.07
CA GLN A 50 -4.54 13.12 16.59
C GLN A 50 -3.15 13.28 17.20
N VAL A 51 -2.14 13.40 16.33
CA VAL A 51 -0.78 13.71 16.75
C VAL A 51 -0.75 15.19 17.13
N THR A 52 -0.96 15.46 18.41
CA THR A 52 -0.70 16.81 18.93
C THR A 52 0.77 17.13 18.64
N PRO A 53 1.12 18.31 18.08
CA PRO A 53 2.50 18.63 17.71
C PRO A 53 3.48 18.47 18.87
N ARG A 54 3.01 18.68 20.11
CA ARG A 54 3.78 18.40 21.32
C ARG A 54 4.14 16.92 21.47
N THR A 55 3.19 16.01 21.22
CA THR A 55 3.40 14.55 21.26
C THR A 55 4.27 14.09 20.08
N ALA A 56 4.09 14.64 18.88
CA ALA A 56 4.95 14.36 17.73
C ALA A 56 6.42 14.73 17.99
N LEU A 57 6.63 15.88 18.65
CA LEU A 57 7.96 16.36 19.04
C LEU A 57 8.51 15.55 20.22
N GLN A 58 7.69 15.17 21.19
CA GLN A 58 8.09 14.33 22.33
C GLN A 58 8.47 12.90 21.90
N GLU A 59 7.74 12.33 20.93
CA GLU A 59 8.04 11.01 20.37
C GLU A 59 9.28 11.05 19.47
N ARG A 60 9.47 12.13 18.70
CA ARG A 60 10.77 12.41 18.04
C ARG A 60 11.93 12.68 19.00
N GLN A 61 11.65 13.15 20.22
CA GLN A 61 12.68 13.36 21.26
C GLN A 61 13.08 12.03 21.92
N GLY A 62 12.15 11.07 22.03
CA GLY A 62 12.45 9.72 22.53
C GLY A 62 13.22 8.86 21.52
N ILE A 63 12.96 9.06 20.22
CA ILE A 63 13.67 8.37 19.13
C ILE A 63 14.77 9.29 18.60
N SER A 64 15.77 9.51 19.44
CA SER A 64 17.16 9.86 19.11
C SER A 64 17.34 10.89 17.97
N HIS A 65 17.70 12.12 18.35
CA HIS A 65 18.24 13.17 17.48
C HIS A 65 19.59 12.80 16.82
N VAL A 66 19.73 11.60 16.25
CA VAL A 66 20.89 11.25 15.45
C VAL A 66 20.72 11.83 14.04
N PRO A 67 21.73 12.52 13.48
CA PRO A 67 21.70 13.02 12.12
C PRO A 67 21.26 11.94 11.14
N ALA A 68 20.49 12.29 10.10
CA ALA A 68 19.89 11.33 9.17
C ALA A 68 20.89 10.32 8.55
N MET A 69 22.17 10.72 8.44
CA MET A 69 23.25 9.85 7.99
C MET A 69 23.61 8.74 9.00
N GLN A 70 23.48 9.02 10.29
CA GLN A 70 23.79 8.12 11.39
C GLN A 70 22.57 7.28 11.81
N GLY A 71 21.34 7.63 11.40
CA GLY A 71 20.14 6.84 11.69
C GLY A 71 19.94 5.61 10.78
N ARG A 72 20.47 5.63 9.54
CA ARG A 72 20.13 4.62 8.51
C ARG A 72 20.61 3.20 8.82
N ASN A 73 21.68 3.03 9.58
CA ASN A 73 22.20 1.70 9.94
C ASN A 73 21.87 1.30 11.39
N HIS A 74 21.61 2.25 12.28
CA HIS A 74 21.38 1.94 13.70
C HIS A 74 19.96 1.44 13.99
N ALA A 75 18.99 1.69 13.11
CA ALA A 75 17.64 1.11 13.19
C ALA A 75 17.64 -0.42 12.95
N ALA A 76 18.66 -0.96 12.29
CA ALA A 76 18.78 -2.39 12.01
C ALA A 76 19.50 -3.17 13.12
N THR A 77 20.33 -2.52 13.96
CA THR A 77 21.15 -3.19 14.98
C THR A 77 20.56 -3.11 16.40
N GLY A 78 19.62 -2.20 16.67
CA GLY A 78 18.87 -2.18 17.94
C GLY A 78 19.68 -1.77 19.18
N GLU A 79 20.85 -1.17 19.04
CA GLU A 79 21.67 -0.69 20.15
C GLU A 79 21.68 0.85 20.23
N LEU A 80 21.16 1.38 21.34
CA LEU A 80 21.25 2.80 21.67
C LEU A 80 22.68 3.15 22.12
N PRO A 81 23.20 4.36 21.81
CA PRO A 81 24.48 4.81 22.32
C PRO A 81 24.47 4.82 23.86
N ALA A 82 25.57 4.35 24.46
CA ALA A 82 25.84 4.21 25.89
C ALA A 82 25.84 5.53 26.70
N ALA A 83 25.10 6.55 26.28
CA ALA A 83 24.96 7.82 26.96
C ALA A 83 23.94 7.80 28.12
N LEU A 84 23.23 6.68 28.32
CA LEU A 84 22.38 6.45 29.51
C LEU A 84 23.14 5.82 30.70
N GLN A 85 24.43 5.55 30.57
CA GLN A 85 25.30 5.25 31.72
C GLN A 85 26.04 6.53 32.13
N ALA A 86 25.38 7.35 32.96
CA ALA A 86 26.06 8.34 33.79
C ALA A 86 26.00 7.86 35.26
N PRO A 87 26.88 8.33 36.15
CA PRO A 87 28.34 8.30 36.13
C PRO A 87 28.84 7.36 37.27
N VAL A 88 29.92 6.60 37.06
CA VAL A 88 30.56 5.89 38.19
C VAL A 88 32.05 6.22 38.18
N ASP A 89 32.42 7.03 39.16
CA ASP A 89 33.74 7.24 39.74
C ASP A 89 34.78 8.07 38.94
N GLN A 90 34.83 9.38 39.26
CA GLN A 90 36.13 10.03 39.43
C GLN A 90 36.72 9.59 40.77
N PRO A 91 37.98 9.13 40.78
CA PRO A 91 38.92 9.73 41.72
C PRO A 91 40.23 10.17 41.04
N SER A 92 40.52 11.45 41.29
CA SER A 92 41.82 12.12 41.41
C SER A 92 43.08 11.45 40.85
N LYS A 93 43.57 12.10 39.80
CA LYS A 93 44.98 12.20 39.40
C LYS A 93 45.87 12.77 40.52
N PRO A 94 47.13 12.34 40.60
CA PRO A 94 48.27 13.27 40.62
C PRO A 94 49.00 13.33 39.27
#